data_AF-A0A2V3IHL4-F1
#
_entry.id   AF-A0A2V3IHL4-F1
#
_cell.length_a   1.000
_cell.length_b   1.000
_cell.length_c   1.000
_cell.angle_alpha   90.00
_cell.angle_beta   90.00
_cell.angle_gamma   90.00
#
_symmetry.space_group_name_H-M   'P 1'
#
loop_
_entity.id
_entity.type
_entity.pdbx_description
1 polymer ?
#
loop_
_entity_poly.entity_id
_entity_poly.type
_entity_poly.pdbx_seq_one_letter_code
_entity_poly.pdbx_strand_id
1 'polypeptide(L)'
;MTSCLSKLSDDVRLSLEKAQSAISAIRDSIMWSSKTQIGFDSTAKEQSSQDEFRDMSRKLLGHFITLKTSHDLLIKQVDEARKNSRIEQDKLLNARSRLDNLMYETKMLQDEINLCETGPQAHVQKLDVPIPDFSSQSDDDGARAHQRTMEALSEELLKRKAAQKEVDSILQVAKKKRKELDDTKSALRDLPNLLSSLANDLKPLRALGQNKPMAQSSNTLLSQAQHLPAPLYVLARQAVGYSEAYGNLSVSITGEGSKKQVRKDIYAQHPMRVQIDVLCEGIPQSLRVKFGYHTNLHIVSVSSVIVADGTETPSYPTKELQMLYPYDFGEESPSAGNSYLERGSFRFDVTKAHGCRPFVWANVVCGITSMLPTESYNARLENESQFAKWPVTAMELSGHMRFKDVCETLRTRLKSIVSLKKQIELLLSKRLPVLPADIGLTTEPKSKLEDFVKLPPQDWAGDERLAREGTGGRYTEVWCMVISRDSLRINCMIGIEPDYPFGPPVFRLVCDKGSEIASEKDVLDLERCVNEVSTSENVKGREELLLGAQITALLSYLDRLYDVSSNLEDGDSEGRAMGVNGRARSKRASILSGGLAR
;
A
#
# COMPACT_ATOMS: atom_id res chain seq x y z
N MET A 1 72.64 -54.33 35.16
CA MET A 1 73.93 -53.66 35.43
C MET A 1 74.73 -54.35 36.53
N THR A 2 74.17 -54.64 37.70
CA THR A 2 74.87 -55.29 38.83
C THR A 2 75.49 -56.65 38.49
N SER A 3 74.80 -57.51 37.74
CA SER A 3 75.32 -58.82 37.30
C SER A 3 76.47 -58.74 36.27
N CYS A 4 76.55 -57.69 35.46
CA CYS A 4 77.67 -57.49 34.55
C CYS A 4 78.90 -56.95 35.27
N LEU A 5 78.70 -56.04 36.23
CA LEU A 5 79.78 -55.45 37.01
C LEU A 5 80.47 -56.48 37.90
N SER A 6 79.72 -57.44 38.46
CA SER A 6 80.29 -58.55 39.22
C SER A 6 81.15 -59.47 38.34
N LYS A 7 80.67 -59.84 37.14
CA LYS A 7 81.43 -60.68 36.19
C LYS A 7 82.72 -60.00 35.72
N LEU A 8 82.68 -58.70 35.43
CA LEU A 8 83.86 -57.94 35.02
C LEU A 8 84.92 -57.89 36.15
N SER A 9 84.47 -57.77 37.40
CA SER A 9 85.34 -57.77 38.57
C SER A 9 86.04 -59.13 38.76
N ASP A 10 85.32 -60.23 38.55
CA ASP A 10 85.86 -61.58 38.71
C ASP A 10 86.86 -61.93 37.60
N ASP A 11 86.58 -61.56 36.34
CA ASP A 11 87.49 -61.80 35.19
C ASP A 11 88.79 -61.00 35.28
N VAL A 12 88.72 -59.75 35.75
CA VAL A 12 89.89 -58.90 35.99
C VAL A 12 90.74 -59.47 37.13
N ARG A 13 90.10 -59.94 38.21
CA ARG A 13 90.79 -60.55 39.35
C ARG A 13 91.50 -61.85 38.96
N LEU A 14 90.84 -62.72 38.21
CA LEU A 14 91.41 -63.97 37.71
C LEU A 14 92.61 -63.73 36.76
N SER A 15 92.53 -62.70 35.92
CA SER A 15 93.64 -62.32 35.01
C SER A 15 94.83 -61.73 35.78
N LEU A 16 94.56 -60.97 36.85
CA LEU A 16 95.59 -60.40 37.71
C LEU A 16 96.34 -61.51 38.48
N GLU A 17 95.64 -62.50 39.03
CA GLU A 17 96.23 -63.64 39.73
C GLU A 17 97.14 -64.47 38.80
N LYS A 18 96.69 -64.73 37.57
CA LYS A 18 97.49 -65.44 36.55
C LYS A 18 98.74 -64.66 36.15
N ALA A 19 98.65 -63.33 35.99
CA ALA A 19 99.79 -62.49 35.66
C ALA A 19 100.80 -62.43 36.83
N GLN A 20 100.32 -62.34 38.07
CA GLN A 20 101.16 -62.38 39.27
C GLN A 20 101.91 -63.71 39.40
N SER A 21 101.24 -64.83 39.13
CA SER A 21 101.86 -66.16 39.12
C SER A 21 102.92 -66.31 38.02
N ALA A 22 102.71 -65.71 36.84
CA ALA A 22 103.70 -65.71 35.77
C ALA A 22 104.93 -64.85 36.15
N ILE A 23 104.71 -63.69 36.77
CA ILE A 23 105.79 -62.81 37.25
C ILE A 23 106.61 -63.48 38.35
N SER A 24 105.97 -64.20 39.28
CA SER A 24 106.69 -64.94 40.32
C SER A 24 107.54 -66.06 39.72
N ALA A 25 107.01 -66.83 38.76
CA ALA A 25 107.77 -67.88 38.06
C ALA A 25 108.97 -67.32 37.27
N ILE A 26 108.83 -66.17 36.62
CA ILE A 26 109.92 -65.44 35.96
C ILE A 26 111.00 -65.06 36.98
N ARG A 27 110.59 -64.45 38.09
CA ARG A 27 111.50 -64.05 39.18
C ARG A 27 112.25 -65.24 39.75
N ASP A 28 111.56 -66.35 40.02
CA ASP A 28 112.16 -67.55 40.59
C ASP A 28 113.14 -68.21 39.62
N SER A 29 112.80 -68.30 38.33
CA SER A 29 113.73 -68.79 37.29
C SER A 29 114.97 -67.93 37.12
N ILE A 30 114.87 -66.59 37.25
CA ILE A 30 116.04 -65.69 37.24
C ILE A 30 116.91 -65.90 38.49
N MET A 31 116.28 -66.03 39.65
CA MET A 31 116.98 -66.29 40.91
C MET A 31 117.72 -67.64 40.86
N TRP A 32 117.06 -68.69 40.38
CA TRP A 32 117.67 -70.01 40.23
C TRP A 32 118.76 -70.03 39.16
N SER A 33 118.56 -69.36 38.02
CA SER A 33 119.60 -69.25 36.98
C SER A 33 120.85 -68.55 37.52
N SER A 34 120.68 -67.43 38.25
CA SER A 34 121.76 -66.71 38.90
C SER A 34 122.50 -67.57 39.92
N LYS A 35 121.76 -68.33 40.76
CA LYS A 35 122.35 -69.24 41.74
C LYS A 35 123.14 -70.39 41.09
N THR A 36 122.61 -70.98 40.01
CA THR A 36 123.34 -72.00 39.24
C THR A 36 124.57 -71.42 38.55
N GLN A 37 124.53 -70.16 38.12
CA GLN A 37 125.66 -69.49 37.47
C GLN A 37 126.77 -69.11 38.44
N ILE A 38 126.43 -68.67 39.66
CA ILE A 38 127.39 -68.48 40.74
C ILE A 38 128.04 -69.82 41.13
N GLY A 39 127.26 -70.90 41.18
CA GLY A 39 127.77 -72.26 41.35
C GLY A 39 128.77 -72.65 40.26
N PHE A 40 128.43 -72.37 39.00
CA PHE A 40 129.28 -72.59 37.83
C PHE A 40 130.63 -71.87 37.92
N ASP A 41 130.63 -70.58 38.30
CA ASP A 41 131.85 -69.76 38.46
C ASP A 41 132.74 -70.25 39.61
N SER A 42 132.15 -70.82 40.67
CA SER A 42 132.90 -71.38 41.79
C SER A 42 133.58 -72.71 41.46
N THR A 43 132.91 -73.60 40.72
CA THR A 43 133.46 -74.90 40.28
C THR A 43 134.48 -74.80 39.15
N ALA A 44 134.48 -73.72 38.36
CA ALA A 44 135.44 -73.51 37.29
C ALA A 44 136.89 -73.22 37.77
N LYS A 45 137.07 -72.95 39.08
CA LYS A 45 138.38 -72.64 39.69
C LYS A 45 139.10 -73.85 40.29
N GLU A 46 138.42 -74.98 40.46
CA GLU A 46 139.00 -76.25 40.91
C GLU A 46 138.90 -77.27 39.76
N GLN A 47 139.94 -78.09 39.52
CA GLN A 47 139.88 -79.12 38.47
C GLN A 47 138.85 -80.20 38.82
N SER A 48 137.58 -79.98 38.46
CA SER A 48 136.46 -80.92 38.62
C SER A 48 135.98 -81.53 37.29
N SER A 49 135.33 -82.68 37.41
CA SER A 49 134.87 -83.61 36.36
C SER A 49 133.84 -83.03 35.38
N GLN A 50 133.94 -83.44 34.11
CA GLN A 50 133.17 -82.92 32.97
C GLN A 50 131.63 -83.15 33.06
N ASP A 51 131.17 -84.06 33.93
CA ASP A 51 129.75 -84.39 34.08
C ASP A 51 128.99 -83.41 34.98
N GLU A 52 129.61 -82.85 36.03
CA GLU A 52 128.98 -81.82 36.88
C GLU A 52 128.72 -80.53 36.09
N PHE A 53 129.63 -80.19 35.18
CA PHE A 53 129.51 -79.07 34.27
C PHE A 53 128.31 -79.20 33.31
N ARG A 54 128.07 -80.42 32.81
CA ARG A 54 126.94 -80.72 31.92
C ARG A 54 125.61 -80.64 32.65
N ASP A 55 125.53 -81.10 33.89
CA ASP A 55 124.28 -81.08 34.66
C ASP A 55 123.88 -79.65 35.07
N MET A 56 124.85 -78.82 35.46
CA MET A 56 124.61 -77.39 35.75
C MET A 56 124.18 -76.61 34.50
N SER A 57 124.75 -76.91 33.33
CA SER A 57 124.35 -76.31 32.05
C SER A 57 122.91 -76.69 31.65
N ARG A 58 122.50 -77.94 31.90
CA ARG A 58 121.12 -78.39 31.67
C ARG A 58 120.12 -77.71 32.59
N LYS A 59 120.45 -77.54 33.88
CA LYS A 59 119.61 -76.80 34.84
C LYS A 59 119.45 -75.34 34.42
N LEU A 60 120.54 -74.67 34.04
CA LEU A 60 120.51 -73.30 33.53
C LEU A 60 119.61 -73.16 32.29
N LEU A 61 119.76 -74.07 31.31
CA LEU A 61 118.91 -74.08 30.12
C LEU A 61 117.42 -74.31 30.45
N GLY A 62 117.12 -75.21 31.40
CA GLY A 62 115.76 -75.42 31.90
C GLY A 62 115.15 -74.17 32.55
N HIS A 63 115.94 -73.43 33.32
CA HIS A 63 115.50 -72.13 33.89
C HIS A 63 115.25 -71.08 32.80
N PHE A 64 116.07 -71.01 31.75
CA PHE A 64 115.82 -70.10 30.63
C PHE A 64 114.58 -70.47 29.80
N ILE A 65 114.29 -71.76 29.61
CA ILE A 65 113.08 -72.21 28.90
C ILE A 65 111.82 -71.88 29.71
N THR A 66 111.83 -72.15 31.02
CA THR A 66 110.72 -71.80 31.92
C THR A 66 110.51 -70.29 32.03
N LEU A 67 111.59 -69.50 32.00
CA LEU A 67 111.54 -68.03 31.94
C LEU A 67 110.88 -67.54 30.66
N LYS A 68 111.33 -68.05 29.50
CA LYS A 68 110.79 -67.65 28.18
C LYS A 68 109.32 -68.03 28.02
N THR A 69 108.94 -69.24 28.42
CA THR A 69 107.55 -69.70 28.36
C THR A 69 106.63 -68.89 29.26
N SER A 70 107.08 -68.53 30.47
CA SER A 70 106.32 -67.66 31.39
C SER A 70 106.22 -66.21 30.86
N HIS A 71 107.28 -65.70 30.22
CA HIS A 71 107.28 -64.38 29.57
C HIS A 71 106.30 -64.33 28.38
N ASP A 72 106.33 -65.33 27.50
CA ASP A 72 105.43 -65.43 26.36
C ASP A 72 103.95 -65.54 26.79
N LEU A 73 103.68 -66.21 27.92
CA LEU A 73 102.34 -66.29 28.51
C LEU A 73 101.84 -64.92 28.99
N LEU A 74 102.71 -64.15 29.65
CA LEU A 74 102.37 -62.81 30.13
C LEU A 74 102.07 -61.86 28.97
N ILE A 75 102.89 -61.89 27.90
CA ILE A 75 102.64 -61.09 26.70
C ILE A 75 101.27 -61.41 26.10
N LYS A 76 100.92 -62.69 25.96
CA LYS A 76 99.62 -63.11 25.44
C LYS A 76 98.45 -62.57 26.27
N GLN A 77 98.56 -62.62 27.60
CA GLN A 77 97.53 -62.08 28.51
C GLN A 77 97.39 -60.56 28.37
N VAL A 78 98.49 -59.83 28.27
CA VAL A 78 98.46 -58.37 28.07
C VAL A 78 97.82 -58.01 26.73
N ASP A 79 98.13 -58.75 25.67
CA ASP A 79 97.53 -58.52 24.35
C ASP A 79 96.04 -58.87 24.31
N GLU A 80 95.61 -59.91 25.02
CA GLU A 80 94.19 -60.28 25.15
C GLU A 80 93.40 -59.23 25.94
N ALA A 81 93.95 -58.74 27.06
CA ALA A 81 93.34 -57.65 27.83
C ALA A 81 93.22 -56.35 27.01
N ARG A 82 94.25 -56.02 26.21
CA ARG A 82 94.22 -54.87 25.28
C ARG A 82 93.15 -55.02 24.20
N LYS A 83 92.96 -56.21 23.64
CA LYS A 83 91.91 -56.48 22.65
C LYS A 83 90.52 -56.33 23.26
N ASN A 84 90.28 -56.91 24.44
CA ASN A 84 88.99 -56.82 25.13
C ASN A 84 88.64 -55.37 25.50
N SER A 85 89.62 -54.61 25.99
CA SER A 85 89.44 -53.18 26.31
C SER A 85 89.04 -52.36 25.07
N ARG A 86 89.67 -52.62 23.91
CA ARG A 86 89.31 -51.96 22.64
C ARG A 86 87.87 -52.28 22.22
N ILE A 87 87.45 -53.54 22.31
CA ILE A 87 86.09 -53.97 21.94
C ILE A 87 85.05 -53.26 22.81
N GLU A 88 85.27 -53.15 24.12
CA GLU A 88 84.34 -52.45 25.01
C GLU A 88 84.35 -50.93 24.79
N GLN A 89 85.52 -50.35 24.47
CA GLN A 89 85.61 -48.94 24.09
C GLN A 89 84.79 -48.66 22.81
N ASP A 90 84.87 -49.52 21.80
CA ASP A 90 84.10 -49.38 20.56
C ASP A 90 82.58 -49.49 20.80
N LYS A 91 82.15 -50.42 21.67
CA LYS A 91 80.73 -50.53 22.07
C LYS A 91 80.24 -49.27 22.77
N LEU A 92 81.05 -48.71 23.67
CA LEU A 92 80.72 -47.47 24.39
C LEU A 92 80.64 -46.28 23.43
N LEU A 93 81.58 -46.16 22.49
CA LEU A 93 81.56 -45.12 21.46
C LEU A 93 80.30 -45.20 20.58
N ASN A 94 79.90 -46.40 20.17
CA ASN A 94 78.68 -46.62 19.40
C ASN A 94 77.42 -46.22 20.19
N ALA A 95 77.34 -46.59 21.47
CA ALA A 95 76.22 -46.19 22.33
C ALA A 95 76.16 -44.68 22.52
N ARG A 96 77.32 -44.02 22.67
CA ARG A 96 77.41 -42.56 22.79
C ARG A 96 76.94 -41.85 21.52
N SER A 97 77.36 -42.32 20.35
CA SER A 97 76.90 -41.80 19.06
C SER A 97 75.37 -41.89 18.91
N ARG A 98 74.76 -43.00 19.36
CA ARG A 98 73.30 -43.15 19.35
C ARG A 98 72.59 -42.17 20.27
N LEU A 99 73.17 -41.89 21.44
CA LEU A 99 72.63 -40.88 22.35
C LEU A 99 72.70 -39.48 21.74
N ASP A 100 73.82 -39.13 21.10
CA ASP A 100 74.00 -37.82 20.47
C ASP A 100 72.97 -37.58 19.34
N ASN A 101 72.63 -38.62 18.56
CA ASN A 101 71.57 -38.54 17.55
C ASN A 101 70.19 -38.25 18.16
N LEU A 102 69.83 -38.92 19.26
CA LEU A 102 68.54 -38.71 19.94
C LEU A 102 68.47 -37.34 20.62
N MET A 103 69.57 -36.86 21.17
CA MET A 103 69.68 -35.52 21.74
C MET A 103 69.49 -34.44 20.67
N TYR A 104 69.95 -34.69 19.44
CA TYR A 104 69.70 -33.79 18.32
C TYR A 104 68.23 -33.79 17.90
N GLU A 105 67.61 -34.96 17.77
CA GLU A 105 66.20 -35.09 17.37
C GLU A 105 65.26 -34.41 18.38
N THR A 106 65.46 -34.66 19.67
CA THR A 106 64.70 -34.01 20.74
C THR A 106 64.84 -32.50 20.70
N LYS A 107 66.05 -31.98 20.48
CA LYS A 107 66.29 -30.54 20.33
C LYS A 107 65.57 -29.97 19.11
N MET A 108 65.66 -30.62 17.95
CA MET A 108 65.00 -30.16 16.72
C MET A 108 63.48 -30.13 16.88
N LEU A 109 62.89 -31.17 17.47
CA LEU A 109 61.45 -31.22 17.73
C LEU A 109 61.03 -30.12 18.72
N GLN A 110 61.85 -29.84 19.73
CA GLN A 110 61.59 -28.74 20.67
C GLN A 110 61.65 -27.38 19.95
N ASP A 111 62.65 -27.18 19.09
CA ASP A 111 62.80 -25.96 18.29
C ASP A 111 61.61 -25.78 17.32
N GLU A 112 61.10 -26.88 16.73
CA GLU A 112 59.93 -26.88 15.86
C GLU A 112 58.62 -26.59 16.63
N ILE A 113 58.43 -27.17 17.81
CA ILE A 113 57.29 -26.87 18.69
C ILE A 113 57.30 -25.38 19.07
N ASN A 114 58.46 -24.86 19.50
CA ASN A 114 58.60 -23.45 19.85
C ASN A 114 58.31 -22.55 18.65
N LEU A 115 58.73 -22.94 17.44
CA LEU A 115 58.42 -22.22 16.22
C LEU A 115 56.92 -22.21 15.92
N CYS A 116 56.22 -23.33 16.13
CA CYS A 116 54.77 -23.42 15.97
C CYS A 116 54.00 -22.62 17.03
N GLU A 117 54.47 -22.59 18.28
CA GLU A 117 53.86 -21.80 19.36
C GLU A 117 54.06 -20.29 19.18
N THR A 118 55.22 -19.88 18.68
CA THR A 118 55.58 -18.47 18.48
C THR A 118 55.24 -17.95 17.08
N GLY A 119 54.71 -18.81 16.21
CA GLY A 119 54.27 -18.43 14.87
C GLY A 119 53.35 -17.21 14.94
N PRO A 120 53.48 -16.24 14.01
CA PRO A 120 52.73 -14.99 14.08
C PRO A 120 51.23 -15.28 13.99
N GLN A 121 50.55 -15.22 15.14
CA GLN A 121 49.10 -15.19 15.17
C GLN A 121 48.68 -13.94 14.41
N ALA A 122 47.85 -14.12 13.37
CA ALA A 122 47.31 -13.00 12.62
C ALA A 122 46.70 -12.01 13.63
N HIS A 123 47.07 -10.74 13.51
CA HIS A 123 46.57 -9.69 14.39
C HIS A 123 45.05 -9.54 14.21
N VAL A 124 44.28 -10.35 14.93
CA VAL A 124 42.83 -10.23 15.01
C VAL A 124 42.57 -9.08 15.97
N GLN A 125 42.04 -7.98 15.44
CA GLN A 125 41.47 -6.93 16.28
C GLN A 125 40.47 -7.60 17.23
N LYS A 126 40.77 -7.57 18.54
CA LYS A 126 39.86 -8.05 19.57
C LYS A 126 38.57 -7.24 19.45
N LEU A 127 37.55 -7.89 18.90
CA LEU A 127 36.18 -7.44 19.00
C LEU A 127 35.68 -7.93 20.36
N ASP A 128 35.24 -7.01 21.21
CA ASP A 128 34.55 -7.32 22.48
C ASP A 128 33.17 -7.91 22.17
N VAL A 129 33.16 -9.13 21.67
CA VAL A 129 31.97 -9.98 21.69
C VAL A 129 31.92 -10.56 23.11
N PRO A 130 30.80 -10.45 23.84
CA PRO A 130 30.64 -11.14 25.11
C PRO A 130 30.65 -12.65 24.84
N ILE A 131 31.83 -13.26 24.93
CA ILE A 131 32.00 -14.70 24.84
C ILE A 131 31.63 -15.25 26.23
N PRO A 132 30.82 -16.31 26.33
CA PRO A 132 30.57 -16.98 27.60
C PRO A 132 31.89 -17.40 28.26
N ASP A 133 32.10 -17.07 29.54
CA ASP A 133 33.33 -17.41 30.27
C ASP A 133 33.49 -18.94 30.34
N PHE A 134 34.53 -19.48 29.70
CA PHE A 134 34.80 -20.91 29.66
C PHE A 134 35.91 -21.28 30.63
N SER A 135 35.57 -21.34 31.92
CA SER A 135 36.41 -21.95 32.95
C SER A 135 35.87 -23.35 33.29
N SER A 136 36.14 -24.37 32.46
CA SER A 136 35.94 -25.76 32.86
C SER A 136 36.94 -26.70 32.16
N GLN A 137 37.66 -27.45 33.00
CA GLN A 137 38.87 -28.22 32.73
C GLN A 137 38.59 -29.62 32.14
N SER A 138 38.12 -29.73 30.90
CA SER A 138 38.10 -31.03 30.21
C SER A 138 38.47 -30.95 28.73
N ASP A 139 39.31 -31.88 28.27
CA ASP A 139 39.85 -31.90 26.90
C ASP A 139 38.79 -32.20 25.82
N ASP A 140 37.63 -32.73 26.20
CA ASP A 140 36.48 -33.00 25.30
C ASP A 140 35.58 -31.77 25.09
N ASP A 141 35.71 -30.74 25.94
CA ASP A 141 34.99 -29.46 25.81
C ASP A 141 35.65 -28.50 24.81
N GLY A 142 36.92 -28.72 24.43
CA GLY A 142 37.66 -27.81 23.53
C GLY A 142 37.05 -27.70 22.13
N ALA A 143 36.66 -28.82 21.52
CA ALA A 143 36.02 -28.83 20.20
C ALA A 143 34.62 -28.19 20.24
N ARG A 144 33.85 -28.43 21.30
CA ARG A 144 32.52 -27.81 21.50
C ARG A 144 32.63 -26.33 21.82
N ALA A 145 33.63 -25.91 22.59
CA ALA A 145 33.91 -24.50 22.87
C ALA A 145 34.34 -23.75 21.59
N HIS A 146 35.17 -24.37 20.74
CA HIS A 146 35.51 -23.85 19.43
C HIS A 146 34.28 -23.73 18.52
N GLN A 147 33.42 -24.76 18.49
CA GLN A 147 32.20 -24.72 17.68
C GLN A 147 31.21 -23.64 18.15
N ARG A 148 31.03 -23.46 19.47
CA ARG A 148 30.21 -22.37 20.02
C ARG A 148 30.78 -20.98 19.71
N THR A 149 32.10 -20.81 19.73
CA THR A 149 32.72 -19.54 19.34
C THR A 149 32.57 -19.29 17.83
N MET A 150 32.68 -20.31 16.99
CA MET A 150 32.40 -20.20 15.54
C MET A 150 30.94 -19.83 15.27
N GLU A 151 29.99 -20.43 15.98
CA GLU A 151 28.56 -20.10 15.90
C GLU A 151 28.32 -18.64 16.31
N ALA A 152 28.85 -18.20 17.45
CA ALA A 152 28.74 -16.81 17.91
C ALA A 152 29.33 -15.81 16.92
N LEU A 153 30.50 -16.11 16.33
CA LEU A 153 31.11 -15.28 15.28
C LEU A 153 30.27 -15.27 14.00
N SER A 154 29.66 -16.39 13.63
CA SER A 154 28.77 -16.48 12.46
C SER A 154 27.50 -15.66 12.65
N GLU A 155 26.91 -15.67 13.85
CA GLU A 155 25.75 -14.86 14.19
C GLU A 155 26.09 -13.37 14.18
N GLU A 156 27.24 -12.99 14.74
CA GLU A 156 27.71 -11.60 14.72
C GLU A 156 27.98 -11.12 13.29
N LEU A 157 28.57 -11.97 12.44
CA LEU A 157 28.76 -11.68 11.03
C LEU A 157 27.41 -11.47 10.32
N LEU A 158 26.41 -12.31 10.61
CA LEU A 158 25.06 -12.15 10.07
C LEU A 158 24.41 -10.84 10.54
N LYS A 159 24.52 -10.48 11.83
CA LYS A 159 24.04 -9.21 12.38
C LYS A 159 24.68 -8.01 11.67
N ARG A 160 26.01 -8.03 11.47
CA ARG A 160 26.72 -6.97 10.74
C ARG A 160 26.31 -6.88 9.28
N LYS A 161 26.14 -8.01 8.61
CA LYS A 161 25.62 -8.02 7.23
C LYS A 161 24.20 -7.46 7.14
N ALA A 162 23.34 -7.73 8.12
CA ALA A 162 21.99 -7.17 8.17
C ALA A 162 22.02 -5.65 8.41
N ALA A 163 22.80 -5.18 9.39
CA ALA A 163 22.98 -3.77 9.66
C ALA A 163 23.59 -3.02 8.46
N GLN A 164 24.55 -3.63 7.76
CA GLN A 164 25.14 -3.05 6.55
C GLN A 164 24.10 -2.87 5.44
N LYS A 165 23.23 -3.87 5.21
CA LYS A 165 22.13 -3.76 4.25
C LYS A 165 21.15 -2.65 4.63
N GLU A 166 20.84 -2.50 5.91
CA GLU A 166 19.97 -1.44 6.40
C GLU A 166 20.59 -0.06 6.17
N VAL A 167 21.87 0.12 6.53
CA VAL A 167 22.62 1.36 6.27
C VAL A 167 22.66 1.67 4.77
N ASP A 168 22.93 0.69 3.92
CA ASP A 168 22.94 0.88 2.47
C ASP A 168 21.57 1.33 1.95
N SER A 169 20.48 0.75 2.47
CA SER A 169 19.11 1.16 2.12
C SER A 169 18.80 2.60 2.55
N ILE A 170 19.24 3.00 3.75
CA ILE A 170 19.08 4.37 4.28
C ILE A 170 19.89 5.35 3.44
N LEU A 171 21.14 5.01 3.08
CA LEU A 171 21.99 5.83 2.22
C LEU A 171 21.38 6.03 0.83
N GLN A 172 20.75 5.02 0.24
CA GLN A 172 20.03 5.14 -1.03
C GLN A 172 18.82 6.08 -0.90
N VAL A 173 18.02 5.94 0.15
CA VAL A 173 16.88 6.84 0.42
C VAL A 173 17.36 8.28 0.65
N ALA A 174 18.45 8.47 1.41
CA ALA A 174 19.05 9.77 1.66
C ALA A 174 19.57 10.43 0.37
N LYS A 175 20.26 9.68 -0.50
CA LYS A 175 20.70 10.16 -1.82
C LYS A 175 19.51 10.59 -2.69
N LYS A 176 18.44 9.79 -2.75
CA LYS A 176 17.22 10.14 -3.50
C LYS A 176 16.57 11.41 -2.95
N LYS A 177 16.43 11.51 -1.63
CA LYS A 177 15.86 12.69 -0.96
C LYS A 177 16.69 13.95 -1.18
N ARG A 178 18.03 13.82 -1.18
CA ARG A 178 18.93 14.93 -1.48
C ARG A 178 18.77 15.42 -2.92
N LYS A 179 18.64 14.50 -3.88
CA LYS A 179 18.36 14.86 -5.28
C LYS A 179 17.02 15.60 -5.44
N GLU A 180 15.93 15.07 -4.85
CA GLU A 180 14.62 15.76 -4.82
C GLU A 180 14.71 17.16 -4.20
N LEU A 181 15.55 17.32 -3.17
CA LEU A 181 15.78 18.60 -2.51
C LEU A 181 16.59 19.58 -3.36
N ASP A 182 17.58 19.10 -4.11
CA ASP A 182 18.36 19.94 -5.02
C ASP A 182 17.51 20.38 -6.23
N ASP A 183 16.67 19.49 -6.78
CA ASP A 183 15.71 19.78 -7.86
C ASP A 183 14.64 20.80 -7.41
N THR A 184 14.14 20.69 -6.18
CA THR A 184 13.18 21.68 -5.64
C THR A 184 13.84 23.02 -5.33
N LYS A 185 15.09 23.03 -4.86
CA LYS A 185 15.84 24.27 -4.63
C LYS A 185 16.14 25.02 -5.92
N SER A 186 16.50 24.33 -7.00
CA SER A 186 16.71 24.99 -8.30
C SER A 186 15.41 25.62 -8.79
N ALA A 187 14.29 24.90 -8.76
CA ALA A 187 12.98 25.45 -9.12
C ALA A 187 12.57 26.66 -8.25
N LEU A 188 12.88 26.63 -6.94
CA LEU A 188 12.61 27.76 -6.03
C LEU A 188 13.53 28.98 -6.28
N ARG A 189 14.74 28.78 -6.82
CA ARG A 189 15.63 29.90 -7.21
C ARG A 189 15.09 30.63 -8.44
N ASP A 190 14.37 29.94 -9.32
CA ASP A 190 13.78 30.51 -10.53
C ASP A 190 12.45 31.23 -10.26
N LEU A 191 11.76 30.88 -9.17
CA LEU A 191 10.45 31.44 -8.82
C LEU A 191 10.42 32.98 -8.64
N PRO A 192 11.38 33.63 -7.95
CA PRO A 192 11.39 35.09 -7.83
C PRO A 192 11.49 35.79 -9.18
N ASN A 193 12.25 35.23 -10.12
CA ASN A 193 12.39 35.78 -11.46
C ASN A 193 11.06 35.67 -12.21
N LEU A 194 10.39 34.51 -12.16
CA LEU A 194 9.05 34.34 -12.72
C LEU A 194 8.01 35.27 -12.09
N LEU A 195 8.03 35.44 -10.76
CA LEU A 195 7.14 36.36 -10.04
C LEU A 195 7.42 37.81 -10.41
N SER A 196 8.68 38.20 -10.62
CA SER A 196 9.04 39.55 -11.05
C SER A 196 8.59 39.83 -12.49
N SER A 197 8.71 38.85 -13.39
CA SER A 197 8.19 38.93 -14.77
C SER A 197 6.68 39.09 -14.73
N LEU A 198 5.97 38.20 -14.04
CA LEU A 198 4.53 38.27 -13.90
C LEU A 198 4.07 39.57 -13.24
N ALA A 199 4.78 40.04 -12.20
CA ALA A 199 4.49 41.31 -11.56
C ALA A 199 4.64 42.49 -12.51
N ASN A 200 5.64 42.46 -13.40
CA ASN A 200 5.82 43.46 -14.45
C ASN A 200 4.70 43.39 -15.50
N ASP A 201 4.33 42.19 -15.93
CA ASP A 201 3.25 41.95 -16.91
C ASP A 201 1.87 42.35 -16.35
N LEU A 202 1.66 42.21 -15.04
CA LEU A 202 0.42 42.56 -14.34
C LEU A 202 0.35 44.04 -13.90
N LYS A 203 1.43 44.84 -14.03
CA LYS A 203 1.41 46.30 -13.73
C LYS A 203 0.22 47.05 -14.35
N PRO A 204 -0.09 46.91 -15.66
CA PRO A 204 -1.23 47.62 -16.27
C PRO A 204 -2.57 47.23 -15.66
N LEU A 205 -2.77 45.96 -15.28
CA LEU A 205 -4.00 45.49 -14.63
C LEU A 205 -4.11 45.98 -13.18
N ARG A 206 -2.98 46.08 -12.47
CA ARG A 206 -2.93 46.60 -11.10
C ARG A 206 -3.29 48.07 -11.04
N ALA A 207 -2.93 48.86 -12.06
CA ALA A 207 -3.32 50.27 -12.18
C ALA A 207 -4.84 50.45 -12.32
N LEU A 208 -5.52 49.52 -13.01
CA LEU A 208 -6.98 49.48 -13.13
C LEU A 208 -7.69 49.06 -11.82
N GLY A 209 -7.02 48.30 -10.94
CA GLY A 209 -7.60 47.71 -9.73
C GLY A 209 -7.45 48.53 -8.43
N GLN A 210 -6.83 49.70 -8.43
CA GLN A 210 -6.49 50.45 -7.20
C GLN A 210 -7.70 51.02 -6.42
N ASN A 211 -8.91 50.98 -7.00
CA ASN A 211 -10.10 51.62 -6.40
C ASN A 211 -11.01 50.66 -5.61
N LYS A 212 -10.61 49.41 -5.36
CA LYS A 212 -11.33 48.53 -4.42
C LYS A 212 -10.40 48.02 -3.32
N PRO A 213 -10.75 48.18 -2.03
CA PRO A 213 -10.03 47.51 -0.97
C PRO A 213 -10.16 46.00 -1.20
N MET A 214 -9.05 45.35 -1.55
CA MET A 214 -9.00 43.90 -1.65
C MET A 214 -9.29 43.36 -0.24
N ALA A 215 -10.46 42.74 -0.06
CA ALA A 215 -11.01 42.39 1.25
C ALA A 215 -10.01 41.52 2.03
N GLN A 216 -9.40 42.10 3.06
CA GLN A 216 -8.45 41.39 3.95
C GLN A 216 -9.10 40.21 4.69
N SER A 217 -10.43 40.19 4.75
CA SER A 217 -11.27 39.12 5.32
C SER A 217 -11.06 37.76 4.64
N SER A 218 -10.65 37.75 3.38
CA SER A 218 -10.39 36.52 2.61
C SER A 218 -9.10 35.79 3.03
N ASN A 219 -8.18 36.44 3.75
CA ASN A 219 -6.87 35.87 4.05
C ASN A 219 -6.90 34.67 5.01
N THR A 220 -7.87 34.58 5.93
CA THR A 220 -7.92 33.47 6.91
C THR A 220 -8.30 32.15 6.24
N LEU A 221 -9.35 32.14 5.42
CA LEU A 221 -9.75 30.97 4.63
C LEU A 221 -8.69 30.62 3.59
N LEU A 222 -8.07 31.61 2.94
CA LEU A 222 -7.00 31.35 1.97
C LEU A 222 -5.72 30.82 2.62
N SER A 223 -5.44 31.19 3.88
CA SER A 223 -4.34 30.59 4.64
C SER A 223 -4.60 29.11 4.92
N GLN A 224 -5.85 28.74 5.25
CA GLN A 224 -6.24 27.33 5.39
C GLN A 224 -6.22 26.60 4.04
N ALA A 225 -6.49 27.31 2.95
CA ALA A 225 -6.49 26.76 1.60
C ALA A 225 -5.10 26.37 1.08
N GLN A 226 -4.00 26.77 1.74
CA GLN A 226 -2.63 26.40 1.34
C GLN A 226 -2.38 24.88 1.33
N HIS A 227 -3.14 24.13 2.13
CA HIS A 227 -3.05 22.68 2.23
C HIS A 227 -4.08 21.95 1.36
N LEU A 228 -4.89 22.66 0.56
CA LEU A 228 -5.85 22.03 -0.34
C LEU A 228 -5.16 21.48 -1.59
N PRO A 229 -5.64 20.35 -2.13
CA PRO A 229 -5.30 19.91 -3.48
C PRO A 229 -5.64 20.98 -4.51
N ALA A 230 -4.87 21.04 -5.60
CA ALA A 230 -5.06 22.06 -6.64
C ALA A 230 -6.52 22.20 -7.13
N PRO A 231 -7.30 21.12 -7.37
CA PRO A 231 -8.69 21.26 -7.79
C PRO A 231 -9.59 21.91 -6.72
N LEU A 232 -9.39 21.56 -5.44
CA LEU A 232 -10.15 22.14 -4.34
C LEU A 232 -9.70 23.58 -4.03
N TYR A 233 -8.44 23.91 -4.27
CA TYR A 233 -7.94 25.29 -4.16
C TYR A 233 -8.58 26.21 -5.21
N VAL A 234 -8.67 25.73 -6.47
CA VAL A 234 -9.36 26.46 -7.55
C VAL A 234 -10.82 26.70 -7.18
N LEU A 235 -11.52 25.68 -6.71
CA LEU A 235 -12.90 25.78 -6.24
C LEU A 235 -13.03 26.79 -5.08
N ALA A 236 -12.19 26.68 -4.06
CA ALA A 236 -12.24 27.58 -2.89
C ALA A 236 -12.03 29.04 -3.31
N ARG A 237 -11.10 29.30 -4.23
CA ARG A 237 -10.85 30.66 -4.73
C ARG A 237 -12.04 31.21 -5.52
N GLN A 238 -12.66 30.40 -6.38
CA GLN A 238 -13.86 30.78 -7.13
C GLN A 238 -15.06 31.01 -6.20
N ALA A 239 -15.25 30.14 -5.20
CA ALA A 239 -16.33 30.22 -4.23
C ALA A 239 -16.21 31.49 -3.36
N VAL A 240 -15.01 31.81 -2.87
CA VAL A 240 -14.77 33.06 -2.13
C VAL A 240 -15.08 34.28 -3.00
N GLY A 241 -14.59 34.30 -4.24
CA GLY A 241 -14.86 35.40 -5.18
C GLY A 241 -16.36 35.56 -5.50
N TYR A 242 -17.11 34.46 -5.61
CA TYR A 242 -18.55 34.49 -5.79
C TYR A 242 -19.27 34.98 -4.53
N SER A 243 -18.87 34.51 -3.34
CA SER A 243 -19.46 34.92 -2.06
C SER A 243 -19.31 36.42 -1.80
N GLU A 244 -18.15 37.00 -2.14
CA GLU A 244 -17.89 38.43 -2.01
C GLU A 244 -18.71 39.26 -3.01
N ALA A 245 -19.02 38.71 -4.19
CA ALA A 245 -19.75 39.41 -5.24
C ALA A 245 -21.28 39.35 -5.05
N TYR A 246 -21.82 38.21 -4.59
CA TYR A 246 -23.27 37.97 -4.56
C TYR A 246 -23.86 37.73 -3.15
N GLY A 247 -23.03 37.47 -2.12
CA GLY A 247 -23.45 37.40 -0.71
C GLY A 247 -24.37 36.23 -0.30
N ASN A 248 -24.78 35.39 -1.25
CA ASN A 248 -25.76 34.30 -1.09
C ASN A 248 -25.12 32.91 -0.97
N LEU A 249 -23.83 32.87 -0.60
CA LEU A 249 -23.02 31.67 -0.52
C LEU A 249 -22.13 31.74 0.72
N SER A 250 -22.16 30.73 1.59
CA SER A 250 -21.16 30.55 2.64
C SER A 250 -20.13 29.49 2.24
N VAL A 251 -18.85 29.77 2.49
CA VAL A 251 -17.74 28.88 2.15
C VAL A 251 -16.99 28.54 3.44
N SER A 252 -16.75 27.26 3.67
CA SER A 252 -15.91 26.78 4.77
C SER A 252 -14.99 25.65 4.33
N ILE A 253 -13.82 25.58 4.93
CA ILE A 253 -12.86 24.50 4.70
C ILE A 253 -12.89 23.60 5.93
N THR A 254 -13.12 22.31 5.71
CA THR A 254 -13.23 21.32 6.78
C THR A 254 -12.15 20.26 6.62
N GLY A 255 -11.61 19.77 7.73
CA GLY A 255 -10.60 18.71 7.74
C GLY A 255 -9.26 19.12 8.34
N GLU A 256 -8.41 18.13 8.58
CA GLU A 256 -7.14 18.27 9.30
C GLU A 256 -5.97 18.05 8.33
N GLY A 257 -5.06 19.04 8.22
CA GLY A 257 -3.98 19.05 7.21
C GLY A 257 -2.86 18.03 7.42
N SER A 258 -2.88 17.24 8.49
CA SER A 258 -1.69 16.53 8.99
C SER A 258 -1.67 15.02 8.79
N LYS A 259 -2.74 14.39 8.28
CA LYS A 259 -2.79 12.92 8.12
C LYS A 259 -2.41 12.52 6.70
N LYS A 260 -1.15 12.14 6.50
CA LYS A 260 -0.73 11.33 5.32
C LYS A 260 -1.52 10.03 5.33
N GLN A 261 -2.59 9.96 4.55
CA GLN A 261 -3.32 8.70 4.36
C GLN A 261 -2.44 7.66 3.66
N VAL A 262 -2.61 6.42 4.08
CA VAL A 262 -1.94 5.26 3.51
C VAL A 262 -2.42 5.08 2.07
N ARG A 263 -1.51 5.26 1.11
CA ARG A 263 -1.73 5.27 -0.35
C ARG A 263 -2.26 3.95 -0.95
N LYS A 264 -2.74 2.99 -0.16
CA LYS A 264 -3.12 1.65 -0.65
C LYS A 264 -4.59 1.55 -1.09
N ASP A 265 -5.47 2.42 -0.64
CA ASP A 265 -6.89 2.41 -1.05
C ASP A 265 -7.12 3.26 -2.30
N ILE A 266 -7.75 2.69 -3.33
CA ILE A 266 -8.11 3.41 -4.56
C ILE A 266 -9.08 4.55 -4.25
N TYR A 267 -9.97 4.39 -3.27
CA TYR A 267 -10.96 5.40 -2.89
C TYR A 267 -10.44 6.40 -1.85
N ALA A 268 -9.14 6.37 -1.50
CA ALA A 268 -8.54 7.30 -0.54
C ALA A 268 -8.87 8.77 -0.86
N GLN A 269 -9.47 9.46 0.11
CA GLN A 269 -9.86 10.85 0.01
C GLN A 269 -8.90 11.75 0.77
N HIS A 270 -8.58 12.89 0.18
CA HIS A 270 -7.84 13.95 0.85
C HIS A 270 -8.55 14.36 2.16
N PRO A 271 -7.82 14.53 3.28
CA PRO A 271 -8.42 14.81 4.58
C PRO A 271 -9.10 16.19 4.65
N MET A 272 -8.68 17.14 3.82
CA MET A 272 -9.34 18.44 3.68
C MET A 272 -10.35 18.46 2.56
N ARG A 273 -11.49 19.09 2.83
CA ARG A 273 -12.66 19.22 1.96
C ARG A 273 -13.13 20.67 1.94
N VAL A 274 -13.75 21.07 0.83
CA VAL A 274 -14.37 22.38 0.69
C VAL A 274 -15.88 22.20 0.83
N GLN A 275 -16.49 22.97 1.73
CA GLN A 275 -17.92 22.99 1.94
C GLN A 275 -18.48 24.33 1.48
N ILE A 276 -19.57 24.27 0.75
CA ILE A 276 -20.30 25.42 0.23
C ILE A 276 -21.76 25.27 0.67
N ASP A 277 -22.33 26.28 1.32
CA ASP A 277 -23.77 26.30 1.59
C ASP A 277 -24.44 27.34 0.69
N VAL A 278 -25.35 26.87 -0.17
CA VAL A 278 -26.11 27.69 -1.11
C VAL A 278 -27.40 28.15 -0.43
N LEU A 279 -27.59 29.47 -0.39
CA LEU A 279 -28.76 30.12 0.18
C LEU A 279 -29.75 30.52 -0.92
N CYS A 280 -31.04 30.36 -0.63
CA CYS A 280 -32.15 30.77 -1.48
C CYS A 280 -32.95 31.88 -0.78
N GLU A 281 -33.23 32.96 -1.50
CA GLU A 281 -34.16 33.98 -1.01
C GLU A 281 -35.57 33.40 -0.85
N GLY A 282 -36.22 33.70 0.28
CA GLY A 282 -37.57 33.20 0.59
C GLY A 282 -37.63 31.74 1.07
N ILE A 283 -36.50 31.03 1.18
CA ILE A 283 -36.43 29.65 1.64
C ILE A 283 -35.48 29.59 2.85
N PRO A 284 -35.95 29.13 4.03
CA PRO A 284 -35.10 29.06 5.23
C PRO A 284 -34.06 27.94 5.16
N GLN A 285 -34.28 26.92 4.33
CA GLN A 285 -33.34 25.83 4.13
C GLN A 285 -32.14 26.23 3.26
N SER A 286 -30.98 25.66 3.53
CA SER A 286 -29.76 25.81 2.72
C SER A 286 -29.31 24.47 2.14
N LEU A 287 -28.71 24.49 0.95
CA LEU A 287 -28.12 23.31 0.32
C LEU A 287 -26.61 23.28 0.60
N ARG A 288 -26.20 22.40 1.50
CA ARG A 288 -24.80 22.17 1.85
C ARG A 288 -24.19 21.16 0.89
N VAL A 289 -23.17 21.59 0.15
CA VAL A 289 -22.42 20.78 -0.81
C VAL A 289 -20.98 20.64 -0.34
N LYS A 290 -20.54 19.41 -0.08
CA LYS A 290 -19.18 19.10 0.38
C LYS A 290 -18.39 18.42 -0.75
N PHE A 291 -17.29 19.05 -1.15
CA PHE A 291 -16.37 18.60 -2.18
C PHE A 291 -15.17 17.90 -1.54
N GLY A 292 -14.97 16.63 -1.90
CA GLY A 292 -13.82 15.82 -1.54
C GLY A 292 -12.97 15.48 -2.76
N TYR A 293 -11.66 15.27 -2.56
CA TYR A 293 -10.75 14.89 -3.64
C TYR A 293 -10.22 13.48 -3.41
N HIS A 294 -10.45 12.57 -4.37
CA HIS A 294 -9.88 11.23 -4.35
C HIS A 294 -8.47 11.28 -4.95
N THR A 295 -7.44 11.13 -4.12
CA THR A 295 -6.06 11.39 -4.53
C THR A 295 -5.52 10.38 -5.53
N ASN A 296 -6.01 9.14 -5.48
CA ASN A 296 -5.56 8.05 -6.35
C ASN A 296 -6.37 7.95 -7.65
N LEU A 297 -7.64 8.40 -7.62
CA LEU A 297 -8.50 8.46 -8.80
C LEU A 297 -8.40 9.79 -9.54
N HIS A 298 -7.75 10.80 -8.94
CA HIS A 298 -7.62 12.16 -9.46
C HIS A 298 -8.95 12.82 -9.85
N ILE A 299 -10.01 12.52 -9.10
CA ILE A 299 -11.36 13.06 -9.30
C ILE A 299 -11.86 13.76 -8.04
N VAL A 300 -12.76 14.71 -8.23
CA VAL A 300 -13.56 15.33 -7.17
C VAL A 300 -14.88 14.57 -7.04
N SER A 301 -15.27 14.27 -5.81
CA SER A 301 -16.58 13.73 -5.47
C SER A 301 -17.33 14.68 -4.55
N VAL A 302 -18.65 14.62 -4.63
CA VAL A 302 -19.55 15.53 -3.93
C VAL A 302 -20.51 14.75 -3.04
N SER A 303 -20.82 15.34 -1.90
CA SER A 303 -21.96 14.94 -1.06
C SER A 303 -22.83 16.17 -0.77
N SER A 304 -24.15 15.96 -0.67
CA SER A 304 -25.13 17.01 -0.38
C SER A 304 -25.94 16.72 0.86
N VAL A 305 -26.32 17.78 1.58
CA VAL A 305 -27.29 17.74 2.68
C VAL A 305 -28.14 19.02 2.62
N ILE A 306 -29.45 18.88 2.78
CA ILE A 306 -30.33 20.05 2.98
C ILE A 306 -30.39 20.32 4.48
N VAL A 307 -30.02 21.53 4.89
CA VAL A 307 -29.98 21.95 6.29
C VAL A 307 -31.15 22.89 6.57
N ALA A 308 -32.00 22.54 7.54
CA ALA A 308 -33.14 23.34 7.99
C ALA A 308 -32.95 23.68 9.48
N ASP A 309 -32.99 24.97 9.84
CA ASP A 309 -32.92 25.45 11.23
C ASP A 309 -31.77 24.84 12.08
N GLY A 310 -30.60 24.63 11.46
CA GLY A 310 -29.43 24.05 12.12
C GLY A 310 -29.52 22.53 12.38
N THR A 311 -30.65 21.90 12.05
CA THR A 311 -30.85 20.45 12.15
C THR A 311 -30.53 19.82 10.79
N GLU A 312 -29.56 18.91 10.77
CA GLU A 312 -29.30 18.10 9.59
C GLU A 312 -30.43 17.07 9.46
N THR A 313 -31.34 17.24 8.49
CA THR A 313 -32.31 16.18 8.20
C THR A 313 -31.53 14.95 7.72
N PRO A 314 -31.69 13.77 8.34
CA PRO A 314 -31.03 12.57 7.87
C PRO A 314 -31.70 12.12 6.59
N SER A 315 -31.14 12.46 5.43
CA SER A 315 -31.66 11.98 4.15
C SER A 315 -30.56 11.86 3.11
N TYR A 316 -30.34 10.59 2.76
CA TYR A 316 -29.80 9.96 1.55
C TYR A 316 -28.69 10.64 0.73
N PRO A 317 -27.63 9.90 0.36
CA PRO A 317 -26.42 10.45 -0.25
C PRO A 317 -26.66 10.94 -1.68
N THR A 318 -26.53 12.26 -1.89
CA THR A 318 -26.20 12.90 -3.17
C THR A 318 -27.19 12.69 -4.33
N LYS A 319 -28.38 12.11 -4.07
CA LYS A 319 -29.40 11.89 -5.10
C LYS A 319 -30.03 13.19 -5.56
N GLU A 320 -30.08 14.20 -4.69
CA GLU A 320 -30.60 15.54 -4.96
C GLU A 320 -29.83 16.28 -6.05
N LEU A 321 -28.59 15.87 -6.32
CA LEU A 321 -27.72 16.48 -7.32
C LEU A 321 -27.62 15.65 -8.61
N GLN A 322 -28.30 14.50 -8.67
CA GLN A 322 -28.38 13.72 -9.90
C GLN A 322 -29.10 14.51 -10.98
N MET A 323 -28.61 14.43 -12.21
CA MET A 323 -29.18 15.13 -13.35
C MET A 323 -29.30 16.65 -13.10
N LEU A 324 -28.37 17.24 -12.34
CA LEU A 324 -28.22 18.70 -12.30
C LEU A 324 -27.98 19.25 -13.72
N TYR A 325 -27.23 18.46 -14.50
CA TYR A 325 -27.11 18.58 -15.94
C TYR A 325 -27.54 17.26 -16.60
N PRO A 326 -28.08 17.30 -17.83
CA PRO A 326 -28.57 16.10 -18.49
C PRO A 326 -27.54 14.97 -18.54
N TYR A 327 -27.99 13.76 -18.21
CA TYR A 327 -27.24 12.50 -18.19
C TYR A 327 -26.08 12.41 -17.17
N ASP A 328 -25.93 13.37 -16.23
CA ASP A 328 -24.93 13.30 -15.16
C ASP A 328 -25.50 12.71 -13.85
N PHE A 329 -25.45 11.38 -13.73
CA PHE A 329 -25.93 10.64 -12.55
C PHE A 329 -24.88 10.49 -11.44
N GLY A 330 -23.61 10.80 -11.72
CA GLY A 330 -22.50 10.59 -10.79
C GLY A 330 -22.31 9.14 -10.36
N GLU A 331 -22.46 8.20 -11.29
CA GLU A 331 -22.23 6.75 -11.09
C GLU A 331 -20.97 6.24 -11.79
N GLU A 332 -20.48 6.98 -12.77
CA GLU A 332 -19.30 6.63 -13.55
C GLU A 332 -18.15 7.59 -13.21
N SER A 333 -16.91 7.10 -13.33
CA SER A 333 -15.76 7.97 -13.18
C SER A 333 -15.64 8.91 -14.38
N PRO A 334 -15.55 10.23 -14.18
CA PRO A 334 -15.39 11.19 -15.29
C PRO A 334 -14.01 11.07 -15.96
N SER A 335 -13.02 10.50 -15.26
CA SER A 335 -11.67 10.27 -15.80
C SER A 335 -11.63 9.01 -16.65
N ALA A 336 -11.34 9.17 -17.94
CA ALA A 336 -11.10 8.04 -18.84
C ALA A 336 -9.89 7.20 -18.39
N GLY A 337 -8.88 7.80 -17.75
CA GLY A 337 -7.72 7.08 -17.23
C GLY A 337 -8.07 6.04 -16.16
N ASN A 338 -9.17 6.24 -15.44
CA ASN A 338 -9.60 5.31 -14.39
C ASN A 338 -10.15 3.99 -14.95
N SER A 339 -10.58 3.94 -16.22
CA SER A 339 -11.05 2.69 -16.84
C SER A 339 -9.94 1.64 -16.95
N TYR A 340 -8.67 2.06 -17.01
CA TYR A 340 -7.50 1.18 -17.07
C TYR A 340 -7.07 0.62 -15.71
N LEU A 341 -7.65 1.11 -14.61
CA LEU A 341 -7.38 0.57 -13.29
C LEU A 341 -7.96 -0.85 -13.17
N GLU A 342 -7.46 -1.62 -12.19
CA GLU A 342 -7.91 -2.99 -11.93
C GLU A 342 -7.90 -3.88 -13.20
N ARG A 343 -6.85 -3.75 -14.02
CA ARG A 343 -6.69 -4.49 -15.29
C ARG A 343 -7.83 -4.25 -16.29
N GLY A 344 -8.40 -3.05 -16.31
CA GLY A 344 -9.47 -2.68 -17.26
C GLY A 344 -10.89 -2.96 -16.76
N SER A 345 -11.06 -3.42 -15.51
CA SER A 345 -12.36 -3.79 -14.95
C SER A 345 -12.94 -2.76 -13.98
N PHE A 346 -12.20 -1.68 -13.72
CA PHE A 346 -12.60 -0.68 -12.73
C PHE A 346 -13.93 -0.03 -13.10
N ARG A 347 -14.85 -0.03 -12.13
CA ARG A 347 -16.07 0.78 -12.14
C ARG A 347 -16.15 1.56 -10.84
N PHE A 348 -16.60 2.80 -10.94
CA PHE A 348 -16.75 3.64 -9.77
C PHE A 348 -17.86 3.07 -8.87
N ASP A 349 -17.55 2.90 -7.60
CA ASP A 349 -18.44 2.33 -6.59
C ASP A 349 -18.78 3.40 -5.56
N VAL A 350 -20.01 3.90 -5.64
CA VAL A 350 -20.55 4.93 -4.75
C VAL A 350 -20.56 4.47 -3.29
N THR A 351 -20.71 3.16 -3.04
CA THR A 351 -20.73 2.62 -1.66
C THR A 351 -19.35 2.69 -1.01
N LYS A 352 -18.31 2.31 -1.77
CA LYS A 352 -16.90 2.45 -1.35
C LYS A 352 -16.47 3.91 -1.21
N ALA A 353 -17.09 4.81 -1.97
CA ALA A 353 -16.90 6.25 -1.85
C ALA A 353 -17.75 6.91 -0.74
N HIS A 354 -18.33 6.13 0.19
CA HIS A 354 -19.17 6.63 1.28
C HIS A 354 -20.37 7.47 0.82
N GLY A 355 -20.98 7.12 -0.31
CA GLY A 355 -22.11 7.85 -0.89
C GLY A 355 -21.74 9.10 -1.70
N CYS A 356 -20.45 9.45 -1.77
CA CYS A 356 -19.99 10.60 -2.56
C CYS A 356 -20.02 10.25 -4.05
N ARG A 357 -20.52 11.19 -4.87
CA ARG A 357 -20.68 10.99 -6.33
C ARG A 357 -19.72 11.87 -7.13
N PRO A 358 -19.01 11.34 -8.15
CA PRO A 358 -18.06 12.08 -8.96
C PRO A 358 -18.75 12.70 -10.18
N PHE A 359 -19.60 13.70 -9.95
CA PHE A 359 -20.27 14.39 -11.05
C PHE A 359 -19.29 15.08 -11.99
N VAL A 360 -19.62 15.11 -13.28
CA VAL A 360 -18.82 15.78 -14.31
C VAL A 360 -18.76 17.28 -14.01
N TRP A 361 -19.89 17.90 -13.68
CA TRP A 361 -19.94 19.33 -13.38
C TRP A 361 -19.06 19.74 -12.21
N ALA A 362 -18.97 18.90 -11.17
CA ALA A 362 -18.15 19.18 -10.00
C ALA A 362 -16.67 19.20 -10.35
N ASN A 363 -16.23 18.27 -11.21
CA ASN A 363 -14.84 18.19 -11.68
C ASN A 363 -14.49 19.35 -12.62
N VAL A 364 -15.41 19.74 -13.50
CA VAL A 364 -15.24 20.88 -14.43
C VAL A 364 -15.07 22.20 -13.67
N VAL A 365 -15.91 22.45 -12.66
CA VAL A 365 -15.82 23.68 -11.84
C VAL A 365 -14.54 23.71 -11.00
N CYS A 366 -14.05 22.54 -10.56
CA CYS A 366 -12.75 22.43 -9.89
C CYS A 366 -11.54 22.55 -10.85
N GLY A 367 -11.76 22.82 -12.14
CA GLY A 367 -10.70 23.04 -13.12
C GLY A 367 -10.03 21.76 -13.65
N ILE A 368 -10.64 20.60 -13.45
CA ILE A 368 -10.11 19.34 -13.99
C ILE A 368 -10.64 19.18 -15.42
N THR A 369 -9.84 19.62 -16.41
CA THR A 369 -10.24 19.76 -17.82
C THR A 369 -10.05 18.50 -18.66
N SER A 370 -9.29 17.50 -18.18
CA SER A 370 -9.07 16.22 -18.87
C SER A 370 -10.29 15.27 -18.84
N MET A 371 -11.47 15.80 -18.52
CA MET A 371 -12.72 15.07 -18.28
C MET A 371 -13.69 15.28 -19.45
N LEU A 372 -13.17 15.25 -20.69
CA LEU A 372 -14.04 15.05 -21.85
C LEU A 372 -14.54 13.60 -21.82
N PRO A 373 -15.80 13.38 -22.20
CA PRO A 373 -16.52 12.22 -21.72
C PRO A 373 -16.02 10.93 -22.36
N THR A 374 -16.05 9.85 -21.59
CA THR A 374 -15.79 8.48 -22.05
C THR A 374 -16.65 8.15 -23.29
N GLU A 375 -16.24 7.20 -24.14
CA GLU A 375 -17.02 6.74 -25.30
C GLU A 375 -18.51 6.44 -24.95
N SER A 376 -18.78 6.00 -23.71
CA SER A 376 -20.14 5.76 -23.18
C SER A 376 -20.99 7.02 -22.98
N TYR A 377 -20.41 8.19 -22.75
CA TYR A 377 -21.15 9.46 -22.63
C TYR A 377 -21.28 10.14 -24.01
N ASN A 378 -20.27 10.00 -24.88
CA ASN A 378 -20.38 10.47 -26.28
C ASN A 378 -21.38 9.66 -27.10
N ALA A 379 -21.44 8.33 -26.93
CA ALA A 379 -22.44 7.48 -27.58
C ALA A 379 -23.89 7.77 -27.10
N ARG A 380 -24.06 8.25 -25.86
CA ARG A 380 -25.35 8.74 -25.33
C ARG A 380 -25.72 10.11 -25.90
N LEU A 381 -24.71 10.96 -26.14
CA LEU A 381 -24.82 12.28 -26.77
C LEU A 381 -25.18 12.24 -28.27
N GLU A 382 -24.67 11.23 -29.00
CA GLU A 382 -24.85 11.12 -30.45
C GLU A 382 -26.27 10.69 -30.84
N ASN A 383 -26.98 9.96 -29.97
CA ASN A 383 -28.31 9.44 -30.26
C ASN A 383 -29.46 10.39 -29.88
N GLU A 384 -29.26 11.36 -28.98
CA GLU A 384 -30.32 12.26 -28.52
C GLU A 384 -29.92 13.73 -28.50
N SER A 385 -30.54 14.48 -29.41
CA SER A 385 -30.70 15.93 -29.54
C SER A 385 -30.02 16.82 -28.48
N GLN A 386 -29.18 17.77 -28.94
CA GLN A 386 -28.91 19.13 -28.43
C GLN A 386 -28.68 19.43 -26.91
N PHE A 387 -29.10 18.59 -25.96
CA PHE A 387 -29.30 18.89 -24.55
C PHE A 387 -28.12 18.49 -23.64
N ALA A 388 -27.23 17.59 -24.06
CA ALA A 388 -26.10 17.12 -23.25
C ALA A 388 -24.77 17.89 -23.50
N LYS A 389 -24.84 19.11 -24.02
CA LYS A 389 -23.66 19.93 -24.39
C LYS A 389 -23.02 20.70 -23.23
N TRP A 390 -23.62 20.69 -22.03
CA TRP A 390 -23.18 21.58 -20.95
C TRP A 390 -21.69 21.50 -20.61
N PRO A 391 -21.04 20.32 -20.47
CA PRO A 391 -19.61 20.28 -20.16
C PRO A 391 -18.75 20.94 -21.25
N VAL A 392 -19.15 20.80 -22.52
CA VAL A 392 -18.43 21.36 -23.67
C VAL A 392 -18.63 22.88 -23.74
N THR A 393 -19.87 23.35 -23.61
CA THR A 393 -20.16 24.80 -23.61
C THR A 393 -19.61 25.49 -22.36
N ALA A 394 -19.61 24.82 -21.21
CA ALA A 394 -19.01 25.33 -19.99
C ALA A 394 -17.49 25.53 -20.16
N MET A 395 -16.79 24.67 -20.91
CA MET A 395 -15.35 24.85 -21.16
C MET A 395 -15.01 26.12 -21.94
N GLU A 396 -15.95 26.66 -22.74
CA GLU A 396 -15.79 27.96 -23.43
C GLU A 396 -15.89 29.15 -22.46
N LEU A 397 -16.52 28.95 -21.30
CA LEU A 397 -16.69 29.97 -20.28
C LEU A 397 -15.47 30.08 -19.36
N SER A 398 -15.22 31.31 -18.89
CA SER A 398 -14.25 31.57 -17.82
C SER A 398 -14.64 30.78 -16.55
N GLY A 399 -13.65 30.41 -15.73
CA GLY A 399 -13.89 29.59 -14.53
C GLY A 399 -14.92 30.20 -13.56
N HIS A 400 -14.93 31.53 -13.41
CA HIS A 400 -15.88 32.21 -12.54
C HIS A 400 -17.31 32.23 -13.10
N MET A 401 -17.49 32.29 -14.43
CA MET A 401 -18.80 32.20 -15.06
C MET A 401 -19.36 30.79 -14.93
N ARG A 402 -18.55 29.76 -15.16
CA ARG A 402 -18.94 28.36 -14.91
C ARG A 402 -19.40 28.13 -13.47
N PHE A 403 -18.63 28.64 -12.51
CA PHE A 403 -18.98 28.52 -11.09
C PHE A 403 -20.29 29.23 -10.77
N LYS A 404 -20.51 30.42 -11.34
CA LYS A 404 -21.78 31.16 -11.20
C LYS A 404 -22.96 30.34 -11.73
N ASP A 405 -22.87 29.82 -12.94
CA ASP A 405 -23.96 29.06 -13.57
C ASP A 405 -24.33 27.84 -12.71
N VAL A 406 -23.33 27.10 -12.22
CA VAL A 406 -23.56 25.97 -11.31
C VAL A 406 -24.22 26.41 -10.01
N CYS A 407 -23.81 27.53 -9.41
CA CYS A 407 -24.45 28.05 -8.20
C CYS A 407 -25.91 28.46 -8.45
N GLU A 408 -26.23 29.04 -9.61
CA GLU A 408 -27.60 29.37 -9.99
C GLU A 408 -28.43 28.10 -10.22
N THR A 409 -27.89 27.08 -10.89
CA THR A 409 -28.57 25.78 -11.06
C THR A 409 -28.76 25.05 -9.73
N LEU A 410 -27.81 25.12 -8.79
CA LEU A 410 -27.96 24.56 -7.44
C LEU A 410 -29.05 25.31 -6.66
N ARG A 411 -29.20 26.61 -6.88
CA ARG A 411 -30.26 27.43 -6.28
C ARG A 411 -31.63 27.04 -6.81
N THR A 412 -31.78 26.94 -8.15
CA THR A 412 -33.04 26.49 -8.76
C THR A 412 -33.39 25.07 -8.34
N ARG A 413 -32.38 24.18 -8.23
CA ARG A 413 -32.53 22.83 -7.70
C ARG A 413 -33.03 22.81 -6.25
N LEU A 414 -32.48 23.64 -5.36
CA LEU A 414 -32.96 23.72 -3.99
C LEU A 414 -34.41 24.20 -3.93
N LYS A 415 -34.77 25.21 -4.73
CA LYS A 415 -36.16 25.70 -4.85
C LYS A 415 -37.10 24.58 -5.32
N SER A 416 -36.72 23.82 -6.35
CA SER A 416 -37.55 22.74 -6.88
C SER A 416 -37.73 21.60 -5.90
N ILE A 417 -36.67 21.19 -5.19
CA ILE A 417 -36.74 20.11 -4.18
C ILE A 417 -37.64 20.52 -3.01
N VAL A 418 -37.46 21.73 -2.46
CA VAL A 418 -38.27 22.21 -1.33
C VAL A 418 -39.74 22.35 -1.75
N SER A 419 -39.98 22.92 -2.94
CA SER A 419 -41.34 23.01 -3.50
C SER A 419 -41.97 21.64 -3.69
N LEU A 420 -41.26 20.70 -4.33
CA LEU A 420 -41.76 19.35 -4.60
C LEU A 420 -42.09 18.60 -3.31
N LYS A 421 -41.22 18.66 -2.29
CA LYS A 421 -41.48 18.05 -0.97
C LYS A 421 -42.76 18.61 -0.35
N LYS A 422 -42.94 19.94 -0.37
CA LYS A 422 -44.15 20.58 0.13
C LYS A 422 -45.39 20.15 -0.65
N GLN A 423 -45.29 20.01 -1.97
CA GLN A 423 -46.41 19.54 -2.79
C GLN A 423 -46.78 18.10 -2.47
N ILE A 424 -45.79 17.21 -2.34
CA ILE A 424 -46.00 15.81 -1.96
C ILE A 424 -46.63 15.71 -0.56
N GLU A 425 -46.16 16.49 0.42
CA GLU A 425 -46.76 16.55 1.76
C GLU A 425 -48.23 16.97 1.73
N LEU A 426 -48.58 17.97 0.90
CA LEU A 426 -49.97 18.39 0.72
C LEU A 426 -50.81 17.29 0.05
N LEU A 427 -50.29 16.63 -0.98
CA LEU A 427 -50.97 15.52 -1.66
C LEU A 427 -51.19 14.32 -0.73
N LEU A 428 -50.21 13.98 0.11
CA LEU A 428 -50.35 12.95 1.15
C LEU A 428 -51.45 13.31 2.17
N SER A 429 -51.65 14.60 2.44
CA SER A 429 -52.76 15.11 3.26
C SER A 429 -54.09 15.21 2.50
N LYS A 430 -54.15 14.71 1.25
CA LYS A 430 -55.29 14.79 0.32
C LYS A 430 -55.73 16.22 0.00
N ARG A 431 -54.79 17.16 0.00
CA ARG A 431 -55.01 18.57 -0.35
C ARG A 431 -54.31 18.91 -1.65
N LEU A 432 -54.94 19.79 -2.43
CA LEU A 432 -54.34 20.24 -3.68
C LEU A 432 -53.20 21.24 -3.39
N PRO A 433 -52.02 21.03 -3.98
CA PRO A 433 -50.85 21.85 -3.71
C PRO A 433 -50.86 23.24 -4.35
N VAL A 434 -51.68 23.44 -5.38
CA VAL A 434 -51.77 24.68 -6.17
C VAL A 434 -53.23 25.10 -6.24
N LEU A 435 -53.51 26.39 -6.10
CA LEU A 435 -54.87 26.90 -6.25
C LEU A 435 -55.23 26.94 -7.74
N PRO A 436 -56.48 26.62 -8.13
CA PRO A 436 -56.90 26.66 -9.53
C PRO A 436 -56.63 28.03 -10.20
N ALA A 437 -56.78 29.13 -9.46
CA ALA A 437 -56.49 30.47 -9.95
C ALA A 437 -55.00 30.68 -10.31
N ASP A 438 -54.07 30.00 -9.66
CA ASP A 438 -52.63 30.13 -9.90
C ASP A 438 -52.19 29.53 -11.25
N ILE A 439 -53.03 28.68 -11.86
CA ILE A 439 -52.79 28.05 -13.17
C ILE A 439 -53.76 28.54 -14.25
N GLY A 440 -54.51 29.61 -13.97
CA GLY A 440 -55.47 30.21 -14.90
C GLY A 440 -56.77 29.42 -15.06
N LEU A 441 -57.12 28.55 -14.11
CA LEU A 441 -58.44 27.92 -14.09
C LEU A 441 -59.48 28.85 -13.44
N THR A 442 -60.62 28.99 -14.10
CA THR A 442 -61.72 29.86 -13.68
C THR A 442 -62.68 29.22 -12.68
N THR A 443 -62.62 27.90 -12.51
CA THR A 443 -63.51 27.13 -11.63
C THR A 443 -62.72 26.12 -10.80
N GLU A 444 -63.14 25.92 -9.55
CA GLU A 444 -62.57 24.90 -8.68
C GLU A 444 -63.03 23.50 -9.14
N PRO A 445 -62.11 22.51 -9.19
CA PRO A 445 -62.47 21.18 -9.61
C PRO A 445 -63.41 20.50 -8.60
N LYS A 446 -64.43 19.81 -9.11
CA LYS A 446 -65.38 19.00 -8.34
C LYS A 446 -64.83 17.59 -8.06
N SER A 447 -63.93 17.10 -8.91
CA SER A 447 -63.23 15.84 -8.76
C SER A 447 -62.34 15.82 -7.50
N LYS A 448 -62.26 14.67 -6.82
CA LYS A 448 -61.56 14.51 -5.54
C LYS A 448 -60.33 13.61 -5.68
N LEU A 449 -59.30 13.95 -4.91
CA LEU A 449 -58.14 13.09 -4.67
C LEU A 449 -58.47 12.09 -3.55
N GLU A 450 -58.56 10.80 -3.88
CA GLU A 450 -58.86 9.74 -2.91
C GLU A 450 -57.61 9.25 -2.20
N ASP A 451 -56.55 8.98 -2.97
CA ASP A 451 -55.32 8.38 -2.46
C ASP A 451 -54.10 8.85 -3.23
N PHE A 452 -52.96 8.89 -2.53
CA PHE A 452 -51.66 9.26 -3.08
C PHE A 452 -50.56 8.49 -2.35
N VAL A 453 -49.97 7.49 -3.01
CA VAL A 453 -49.06 6.53 -2.38
C VAL A 453 -47.81 6.33 -3.24
N LYS A 454 -46.64 6.24 -2.60
CA LYS A 454 -45.39 5.92 -3.27
C LYS A 454 -45.34 4.44 -3.64
N LEU A 455 -45.09 4.12 -4.91
CA LEU A 455 -44.96 2.74 -5.36
C LEU A 455 -43.52 2.21 -5.15
N PRO A 456 -43.36 0.97 -4.66
CA PRO A 456 -42.05 0.34 -4.61
C PRO A 456 -41.52 0.05 -6.02
N PRO A 457 -40.20 0.02 -6.24
CA PRO A 457 -39.59 -0.20 -7.56
C PRO A 457 -40.06 -1.44 -8.31
N GLN A 458 -40.46 -2.50 -7.58
CA GLN A 458 -40.91 -3.76 -8.15
C GLN A 458 -42.22 -3.62 -8.95
N ASP A 459 -43.07 -2.66 -8.58
CA ASP A 459 -44.43 -2.54 -9.12
C ASP A 459 -44.48 -1.81 -10.48
N TRP A 460 -43.40 -1.11 -10.86
CA TRP A 460 -43.36 -0.29 -12.08
C TRP A 460 -42.13 -0.54 -12.97
N ALA A 461 -41.13 -1.30 -12.52
CA ALA A 461 -39.90 -1.54 -13.27
C ALA A 461 -40.07 -2.25 -14.63
N GLY A 462 -41.21 -2.89 -14.88
CA GLY A 462 -41.52 -3.60 -16.13
C GLY A 462 -42.52 -2.88 -17.03
N ASP A 463 -42.98 -1.68 -16.66
CA ASP A 463 -44.09 -1.04 -17.37
C ASP A 463 -43.61 -0.16 -18.53
N GLU A 464 -43.55 -0.72 -19.74
CA GLU A 464 -42.98 -0.08 -20.93
C GLU A 464 -43.63 1.28 -21.27
N ARG A 465 -44.91 1.50 -20.98
CA ARG A 465 -45.55 2.81 -21.27
C ARG A 465 -45.26 3.90 -20.24
N LEU A 466 -44.56 3.59 -19.14
CA LEU A 466 -43.94 4.64 -18.31
C LEU A 466 -42.59 5.07 -18.91
N ALA A 467 -41.93 4.26 -19.75
CA ALA A 467 -40.67 4.66 -20.36
C ALA A 467 -40.91 5.76 -21.41
N ARG A 468 -40.39 6.96 -21.17
CA ARG A 468 -40.22 7.96 -22.24
C ARG A 468 -39.25 7.37 -23.28
N GLU A 469 -39.61 7.42 -24.56
CA GLU A 469 -38.66 7.14 -25.66
C GLU A 469 -37.36 7.92 -25.40
N GLY A 470 -36.27 7.18 -25.22
CA GLY A 470 -34.93 7.74 -24.99
C GLY A 470 -34.41 7.83 -23.54
N THR A 471 -35.28 7.80 -22.52
CA THR A 471 -34.82 8.02 -21.12
C THR A 471 -34.36 6.75 -20.38
N GLY A 472 -34.44 5.58 -21.01
CA GLY A 472 -33.91 4.34 -20.44
C GLY A 472 -34.48 3.95 -19.06
N GLY A 473 -35.70 4.38 -18.73
CA GLY A 473 -36.47 3.87 -17.59
C GLY A 473 -35.94 4.23 -16.19
N ARG A 474 -35.31 5.40 -15.99
CA ARG A 474 -34.72 5.77 -14.69
C ARG A 474 -35.52 6.82 -13.91
N TYR A 475 -36.81 6.57 -13.67
CA TYR A 475 -37.54 7.36 -12.67
C TYR A 475 -36.94 7.13 -11.28
N THR A 476 -36.78 8.20 -10.50
CA THR A 476 -36.31 8.04 -9.11
C THR A 476 -37.44 7.64 -8.19
N GLU A 477 -38.63 8.14 -8.46
CA GLU A 477 -39.82 7.88 -7.68
C GLU A 477 -41.02 7.75 -8.61
N VAL A 478 -41.85 6.73 -8.38
CA VAL A 478 -43.14 6.58 -9.04
C VAL A 478 -44.22 6.59 -7.97
N TRP A 479 -45.26 7.36 -8.22
CA TRP A 479 -46.38 7.57 -7.31
C TRP A 479 -47.66 7.07 -7.96
N CYS A 480 -48.53 6.46 -7.17
CA CYS A 480 -49.88 6.11 -7.55
C CYS A 480 -50.84 7.13 -6.96
N MET A 481 -51.71 7.69 -7.80
CA MET A 481 -52.73 8.64 -7.42
C MET A 481 -54.09 8.13 -7.87
N VAL A 482 -55.07 8.10 -6.97
CA VAL A 482 -56.44 7.71 -7.29
C VAL A 482 -57.32 8.94 -7.22
N ILE A 483 -57.98 9.26 -8.33
CA ILE A 483 -58.92 10.37 -8.43
C ILE A 483 -60.31 9.84 -8.76
N SER A 484 -61.33 10.48 -8.19
CA SER A 484 -62.71 10.10 -8.44
C SER A 484 -63.63 11.29 -8.63
N ARG A 485 -64.64 11.07 -9.46
CA ARG A 485 -65.80 11.94 -9.64
C ARG A 485 -67.04 11.07 -9.74
N ASP A 486 -67.85 11.09 -8.68
CA ASP A 486 -69.06 10.29 -8.53
C ASP A 486 -68.83 8.81 -8.87
N SER A 487 -69.28 8.34 -10.03
CA SER A 487 -69.14 6.96 -10.51
C SER A 487 -67.86 6.68 -11.32
N LEU A 488 -67.09 7.72 -11.69
CA LEU A 488 -65.85 7.61 -12.47
C LEU A 488 -64.63 7.62 -11.55
N ARG A 489 -63.79 6.58 -11.68
CA ARG A 489 -62.55 6.42 -10.90
C ARG A 489 -61.37 6.14 -11.82
N ILE A 490 -60.29 6.93 -11.66
CA ILE A 490 -59.08 6.82 -12.46
C ILE A 490 -57.87 6.63 -11.55
N ASN A 491 -57.10 5.59 -11.83
CA ASN A 491 -55.79 5.34 -11.22
C ASN A 491 -54.72 5.95 -12.12
N CYS A 492 -53.84 6.75 -11.53
CA CYS A 492 -52.80 7.48 -12.22
C CYS A 492 -51.43 7.04 -11.69
N MET A 493 -50.55 6.60 -12.56
CA MET A 493 -49.13 6.41 -12.23
C MET A 493 -48.36 7.66 -12.66
N ILE A 494 -47.56 8.20 -11.75
CA ILE A 494 -46.81 9.45 -11.95
C ILE A 494 -45.33 9.15 -11.78
N GLY A 495 -44.57 9.23 -12.86
CA GLY A 495 -43.12 9.10 -12.85
C GLY A 495 -42.46 10.47 -12.66
N ILE A 496 -41.66 10.62 -11.60
CA ILE A 496 -40.87 11.84 -11.34
C ILE A 496 -39.39 11.55 -11.57
N GLU A 497 -38.83 12.26 -12.54
CA GLU A 497 -37.41 12.19 -12.90
C GLU A 497 -36.56 13.06 -11.95
N PRO A 498 -35.32 12.66 -11.62
CA PRO A 498 -34.47 13.45 -10.71
C PRO A 498 -34.15 14.86 -11.21
N ASP A 499 -34.38 15.20 -12.47
CA ASP A 499 -34.14 16.52 -13.04
C ASP A 499 -35.31 17.50 -12.90
N TYR A 500 -36.36 17.15 -12.15
CA TYR A 500 -37.51 18.03 -11.87
C TYR A 500 -37.09 19.46 -11.45
N PRO A 501 -37.64 20.51 -12.08
CA PRO A 501 -38.82 20.51 -12.97
C PRO A 501 -38.49 20.44 -14.47
N PHE A 502 -37.22 20.33 -14.85
CA PHE A 502 -36.79 20.31 -16.25
C PHE A 502 -37.27 19.05 -16.97
N GLY A 503 -37.17 17.89 -16.30
CA GLY A 503 -37.92 16.70 -16.69
C GLY A 503 -39.32 16.78 -16.10
N PRO A 504 -40.36 17.02 -16.92
CA PRO A 504 -41.71 17.12 -16.43
C PRO A 504 -42.19 15.76 -15.89
N PRO A 505 -42.98 15.72 -14.80
CA PRO A 505 -43.62 14.50 -14.35
C PRO A 505 -44.48 13.89 -15.47
N VAL A 506 -44.34 12.58 -15.66
CA VAL A 506 -45.08 11.82 -16.68
C VAL A 506 -46.25 11.13 -16.02
N PHE A 507 -47.45 11.41 -16.51
CA PHE A 507 -48.70 10.82 -16.05
C PHE A 507 -49.10 9.70 -16.98
N ARG A 508 -49.55 8.59 -16.38
CA ARG A 508 -50.19 7.48 -17.07
C ARG A 508 -51.49 7.12 -16.41
N LEU A 509 -52.57 7.08 -17.19
CA LEU A 509 -53.93 6.94 -16.66
C LEU A 509 -54.48 5.56 -16.96
N VAL A 510 -55.13 4.94 -15.98
CA VAL A 510 -55.86 3.67 -16.10
C VAL A 510 -57.22 3.83 -15.44
N CYS A 511 -58.27 3.62 -16.23
CA CYS A 511 -59.65 3.63 -15.72
C CYS A 511 -60.01 2.27 -15.11
N ASP A 512 -60.74 2.27 -13.98
CA ASP A 512 -61.24 1.03 -13.38
C ASP A 512 -62.26 0.33 -14.29
N LYS A 513 -62.24 -1.01 -14.34
CA LYS A 513 -62.98 -1.88 -15.28
C LYS A 513 -64.52 -1.89 -15.14
N GLY A 514 -65.12 -0.87 -14.51
CA GLY A 514 -66.57 -0.74 -14.30
C GLY A 514 -67.17 0.59 -14.73
N SER A 515 -66.39 1.49 -15.33
CA SER A 515 -66.90 2.79 -15.78
C SER A 515 -67.42 2.72 -17.21
N GLU A 516 -68.75 2.81 -17.41
CA GLU A 516 -69.38 2.93 -18.74
C GLU A 516 -69.17 4.31 -19.38
N ILE A 517 -68.64 5.27 -18.60
CA ILE A 517 -68.64 6.71 -18.88
C ILE A 517 -67.43 7.16 -19.72
N ALA A 518 -66.30 6.45 -19.64
CA ALA A 518 -65.04 6.84 -20.27
C ALA A 518 -64.47 5.73 -21.17
N SER A 519 -64.23 6.04 -22.45
CA SER A 519 -63.56 5.13 -23.39
C SER A 519 -62.04 5.12 -23.17
N GLU A 520 -61.35 4.03 -23.52
CA GLU A 520 -59.87 3.95 -23.51
C GLU A 520 -59.22 5.10 -24.31
N LYS A 521 -59.86 5.57 -25.39
CA LYS A 521 -59.38 6.71 -26.16
C LYS A 521 -59.51 8.04 -25.41
N ASP A 522 -60.60 8.24 -24.66
CA ASP A 522 -60.80 9.45 -23.86
C ASP A 522 -59.75 9.53 -22.74
N VAL A 523 -59.34 8.39 -22.17
CA VAL A 523 -58.27 8.29 -21.16
C VAL A 523 -56.90 8.61 -21.77
N LEU A 524 -56.61 8.15 -22.98
CA LEU A 524 -55.37 8.50 -23.70
C LEU A 524 -55.31 9.99 -24.07
N ASP A 525 -56.44 10.57 -24.49
CA ASP A 525 -56.52 12.00 -24.79
C ASP A 525 -56.32 12.85 -23.52
N LEU A 526 -56.89 12.42 -22.37
CA LEU A 526 -56.62 13.03 -21.06
C LEU A 526 -55.14 12.95 -20.68
N GLU A 527 -54.52 11.78 -20.86
CA GLU A 527 -53.11 11.54 -20.56
C GLU A 527 -52.21 12.50 -21.34
N ARG A 528 -52.48 12.62 -22.64
CA ARG A 528 -51.78 13.55 -23.53
C ARG A 528 -51.94 15.00 -23.06
N CYS A 529 -53.17 15.44 -22.77
CA CYS A 529 -53.43 16.82 -22.34
C CYS A 529 -52.71 17.17 -21.04
N VAL A 530 -52.60 16.24 -20.08
CA VAL A 530 -51.91 16.47 -18.80
C VAL A 530 -50.38 16.52 -18.98
N ASN A 531 -49.84 15.65 -19.81
CA ASN A 531 -48.40 15.65 -20.12
C ASN A 531 -47.98 16.91 -20.91
N GLU A 532 -48.88 17.48 -21.72
CA GLU A 532 -48.68 18.74 -22.46
C GLU A 532 -48.71 20.01 -21.56
N VAL A 533 -49.25 19.95 -20.33
CA VAL A 533 -49.32 21.11 -19.40
C VAL A 533 -47.94 21.71 -19.10
N SER A 534 -46.90 20.89 -19.13
CA SER A 534 -45.49 21.31 -18.99
C SER A 534 -45.07 22.41 -19.98
N THR A 535 -45.72 22.48 -21.14
CA THR A 535 -45.43 23.46 -22.20
C THR A 535 -46.32 24.71 -22.16
N SER A 536 -47.30 24.74 -21.24
CA SER A 536 -48.27 25.83 -21.16
C SER A 536 -47.65 27.15 -20.65
N GLU A 537 -48.13 28.28 -21.18
CA GLU A 537 -47.62 29.60 -20.74
C GLU A 537 -47.95 29.92 -19.28
N ASN A 538 -49.02 29.32 -18.74
CA ASN A 538 -49.44 29.53 -17.36
C ASN A 538 -48.45 28.98 -16.32
N VAL A 539 -47.57 28.06 -16.72
CA VAL A 539 -46.55 27.45 -15.84
C VAL A 539 -45.16 28.09 -16.05
N LYS A 540 -44.97 28.90 -17.11
CA LYS A 540 -43.69 29.58 -17.36
C LYS A 540 -43.34 30.52 -16.22
N GLY A 541 -42.17 30.31 -15.61
CA GLY A 541 -41.69 31.09 -14.46
C GLY A 541 -42.16 30.61 -13.09
N ARG A 542 -42.98 29.55 -13.03
CA ARG A 542 -43.38 28.83 -11.79
C ARG A 542 -43.22 27.32 -11.97
N GLU A 543 -42.16 26.92 -12.67
CA GLU A 543 -41.89 25.53 -13.04
C GLU A 543 -41.76 24.62 -11.80
N GLU A 544 -41.33 25.18 -10.67
CA GLU A 544 -41.29 24.46 -9.40
C GLU A 544 -42.65 23.92 -8.93
N LEU A 545 -43.78 24.46 -9.42
CA LEU A 545 -45.16 24.04 -9.10
C LEU A 545 -45.79 23.11 -10.16
N LEU A 546 -45.00 22.63 -11.12
CA LEU A 546 -45.48 21.88 -12.28
C LEU A 546 -46.30 20.63 -11.91
N LEU A 547 -45.85 19.83 -10.92
CA LEU A 547 -46.60 18.64 -10.49
C LEU A 547 -48.02 19.00 -10.02
N GLY A 548 -48.12 20.01 -9.16
CA GLY A 548 -49.40 20.50 -8.67
C GLY A 548 -50.28 21.09 -9.76
N ALA A 549 -49.69 21.78 -10.74
CA ALA A 549 -50.40 22.29 -11.90
C ALA A 549 -50.98 21.15 -12.76
N GLN A 550 -50.20 20.10 -13.03
CA GLN A 550 -50.63 18.92 -13.79
C GLN A 550 -51.77 18.18 -13.09
N ILE A 551 -51.69 17.96 -11.78
CA ILE A 551 -52.75 17.29 -11.01
C ILE A 551 -54.03 18.13 -11.00
N THR A 552 -53.93 19.45 -10.78
CA THR A 552 -55.11 20.32 -10.75
C THR A 552 -55.76 20.43 -12.13
N ALA A 553 -54.95 20.48 -13.20
CA ALA A 553 -55.44 20.42 -14.58
C ALA A 553 -56.13 19.08 -14.88
N LEU A 554 -55.55 17.95 -14.45
CA LEU A 554 -56.15 16.62 -14.61
C LEU A 554 -57.53 16.53 -13.96
N LEU A 555 -57.71 17.07 -12.75
CA LEU A 555 -59.01 17.10 -12.08
C LEU A 555 -60.03 17.95 -12.87
N SER A 556 -59.62 19.10 -13.41
CA SER A 556 -60.48 19.94 -14.24
C SER A 556 -60.84 19.26 -15.57
N TYR A 557 -59.91 18.51 -16.18
CA TYR A 557 -60.18 17.76 -17.41
C TYR A 557 -61.10 16.55 -17.15
N LEU A 558 -60.92 15.87 -16.01
CA LEU A 558 -61.81 14.81 -15.56
C LEU A 558 -63.23 15.35 -15.36
N ASP A 559 -63.33 16.55 -14.78
CA ASP A 559 -64.60 17.21 -14.58
C ASP A 559 -65.34 17.48 -15.88
N ARG A 560 -64.65 18.06 -16.88
CA ARG A 560 -65.21 18.31 -18.21
C ARG A 560 -65.62 17.01 -18.89
N LEU A 561 -64.82 15.94 -18.77
CA LEU A 561 -65.15 14.64 -19.34
C LEU A 561 -66.45 14.10 -18.74
N TYR A 562 -66.56 14.12 -17.41
CA TYR A 562 -67.76 13.64 -16.72
C TYR A 562 -69.00 14.45 -17.09
N ASP A 563 -68.92 15.78 -17.06
CA ASP A 563 -70.04 16.67 -17.41
C ASP A 563 -70.51 16.46 -18.87
N VAL A 564 -69.60 16.15 -19.80
CA VAL A 564 -69.98 15.86 -21.19
C VAL A 564 -70.61 14.49 -21.32
N SER A 565 -70.13 13.48 -20.60
CA SER A 565 -70.69 12.12 -20.65
C SER A 565 -72.04 12.02 -19.94
N SER A 566 -72.24 12.67 -18.80
CA SER A 566 -73.54 12.66 -18.09
C SER A 566 -74.64 13.37 -18.90
N ASN A 567 -74.33 14.50 -19.52
CA ASN A 567 -75.27 15.23 -20.38
C ASN A 567 -75.66 14.48 -21.66
N LEU A 568 -74.87 13.48 -22.08
CA LEU A 568 -75.21 12.61 -23.22
C LEU A 568 -76.16 11.48 -22.81
N GLU A 569 -76.05 10.96 -21.58
CA GLU A 569 -76.96 9.95 -21.04
C GLU A 569 -78.36 10.53 -20.74
N ASP A 570 -78.42 11.76 -20.20
CA ASP A 570 -79.69 12.46 -19.94
C ASP A 570 -80.43 12.90 -21.23
N GLY A 571 -79.72 12.99 -22.36
CA GLY A 571 -80.28 13.39 -23.66
C GLY A 571 -80.87 12.24 -24.48
N ASP A 572 -80.54 10.98 -24.17
CA ASP A 572 -80.97 9.80 -24.93
C ASP A 572 -82.35 9.26 -24.50
N SER A 573 -83.03 9.89 -23.53
CA SER A 573 -84.44 9.61 -23.23
C SER A 573 -85.44 10.21 -24.24
N GLU A 574 -85.01 11.06 -25.18
CA GLU A 574 -85.83 11.50 -26.32
C GLU A 574 -85.18 11.06 -27.66
N GLY A 575 -85.57 9.86 -28.08
CA GLY A 575 -85.12 9.10 -29.25
C GLY A 575 -84.50 9.84 -30.44
N ARG A 576 -83.23 9.54 -30.74
CA ARG A 576 -82.72 9.37 -32.12
C ARG A 576 -81.36 8.66 -32.19
N ALA A 577 -81.37 7.33 -32.06
CA ALA A 577 -80.20 6.49 -32.30
C ALA A 577 -79.97 6.28 -33.82
N MET A 578 -79.15 7.14 -34.45
CA MET A 578 -78.23 6.81 -35.56
C MET A 578 -77.65 8.12 -36.14
N GLY A 579 -76.46 8.51 -35.67
CA GLY A 579 -75.71 9.70 -36.15
C GLY A 579 -74.96 10.48 -35.07
N VAL A 580 -75.26 10.22 -33.79
CA VAL A 580 -74.75 10.99 -32.63
C VAL A 580 -73.28 10.67 -32.31
N ASN A 581 -72.82 9.44 -32.57
CA ASN A 581 -71.47 9.00 -32.20
C ASN A 581 -70.35 9.82 -32.87
N GLY A 582 -70.50 10.29 -34.11
CA GLY A 582 -69.47 11.11 -34.77
C GLY A 582 -69.39 12.55 -34.22
N ARG A 583 -70.54 13.15 -33.92
CA ARG A 583 -70.65 14.52 -33.41
C ARG A 583 -70.29 14.62 -31.93
N ALA A 584 -70.74 13.67 -31.10
CA ALA A 584 -70.37 13.60 -29.69
C ALA A 584 -68.85 13.38 -29.54
N ARG A 585 -68.25 12.52 -30.39
CA ARG A 585 -66.78 12.32 -30.45
C ARG A 585 -66.02 13.59 -30.85
N SER A 586 -66.48 14.32 -31.87
CA SER A 586 -65.86 15.59 -32.28
C SER A 586 -65.97 16.67 -31.20
N LYS A 587 -67.03 16.65 -30.38
CA LYS A 587 -67.27 17.61 -29.29
C LYS A 587 -66.43 17.29 -28.05
N ARG A 588 -66.26 16.00 -27.70
CA ARG A 588 -65.33 15.54 -26.65
C ARG A 588 -63.88 15.91 -26.98
N ALA A 589 -63.44 15.63 -28.21
CA ALA A 589 -62.10 15.99 -28.66
C ALA A 589 -61.87 17.52 -28.71
N SER A 590 -62.86 18.33 -29.12
CA SER A 590 -62.72 19.80 -29.17
C SER A 590 -62.65 20.46 -27.79
N ILE A 591 -63.26 19.85 -26.76
CA ILE A 591 -63.29 20.38 -25.39
C ILE A 591 -62.00 20.03 -24.63
N LEU A 592 -61.39 18.88 -24.93
CA LEU A 592 -60.08 18.48 -24.39
C LEU A 592 -58.92 19.23 -25.07
N SER A 593 -59.05 19.55 -26.36
CA SER A 593 -58.07 20.37 -27.12
C SER A 593 -58.23 21.88 -26.93
N GLY A 594 -59.36 22.34 -26.39
CA GLY A 594 -59.49 23.69 -25.85
C GLY A 594 -58.78 23.75 -24.50
N GLY A 595 -57.48 24.05 -24.53
CA GLY A 595 -56.60 24.06 -23.35
C GLY A 595 -57.12 24.88 -22.16
N LEU A 596 -56.37 24.84 -21.05
CA LEU A 596 -56.50 25.79 -19.92
C LEU A 596 -56.90 27.17 -20.48
N ALA A 597 -58.11 27.61 -20.11
CA ALA A 597 -59.01 28.36 -20.98
C ALA A 597 -58.43 29.65 -21.60
N ARG A 598 -59.05 30.09 -22.70
CA ARG A 598 -59.20 31.53 -22.93
C ARG A 598 -60.00 32.18 -21.81
#